data_AF-A0A936EB08-F1
#
_entry.id   AF-A0A936EB08-F1
#
_cell.length_a   1.000
_cell.length_b   1.000
_cell.length_c   1.000
_cell.angle_alpha   90.00
_cell.angle_beta   90.00
_cell.angle_gamma   90.00
#
_symmetry.space_group_name_H-M   'P 1'
#
loop_
_entity.id
_entity.type
_entity.pdbx_description
1 polymer ?
#
loop_
_entity_poly.entity_id
_entity_poly.type
_entity_poly.pdbx_seq_one_letter_code
_entity_poly.pdbx_strand_id
1 'polypeptide(L)'
;MSESALQLLGLGLLFAGVAAVWAFNARKGVDLSTLPHKAFLMLTAFAIVGGFVGATAWWIDHPSSFAWDLPPLASRLLPAAAFAFGVTGFMVLLRPTASHVRYYALMIAIYLGPLAVAILLFHLDRFDFAKPITPAFFAVVAPMTILGLWLAIAPRGLSAEKPGESAPPARPVRAFLSIIAVVFGLWAIALFASDQGPTKLVWVWPGDLLTSRLIAVMPLTLATTAAISRDSALLARTTLVLIAVYGVGGAAAGLMNAVAGKPIPILYVAAFGGFGLLAAWFLMTGRRAAKNQV
;
A
#
# COMPACT_ATOMS: atom_id res chain seq x y z
N MET A 1 -7.35 -11.40 27.05
CA MET A 1 -7.81 -10.01 26.90
C MET A 1 -9.16 -10.05 26.19
N SER A 2 -10.18 -9.33 26.67
CA SER A 2 -11.48 -9.32 25.98
C SER A 2 -11.37 -8.64 24.61
N GLU A 3 -12.27 -8.97 23.69
CA GLU A 3 -12.31 -8.35 22.35
C GLU A 3 -12.45 -6.83 22.43
N SER A 4 -13.29 -6.33 23.35
CA SER A 4 -13.44 -4.91 23.63
C SER A 4 -12.14 -4.24 24.08
N ALA A 5 -11.33 -4.92 24.89
CA ALA A 5 -10.04 -4.39 25.34
C ALA A 5 -9.02 -4.32 24.19
N LEU A 6 -9.01 -5.29 23.27
CA LEU A 6 -8.18 -5.25 22.07
C LEU A 6 -8.58 -4.09 21.14
N GLN A 7 -9.89 -3.89 20.94
CA GLN A 7 -10.41 -2.80 20.10
C GLN A 7 -10.09 -1.42 20.70
N LEU A 8 -10.25 -1.25 22.02
CA LEU A 8 -9.90 -0.02 22.72
C LEU A 8 -8.39 0.26 22.65
N LEU A 9 -7.55 -0.77 22.79
CA LEU A 9 -6.10 -0.63 22.62
C LEU A 9 -5.75 -0.22 21.19
N GLY A 10 -6.34 -0.87 20.18
CA GLY A 10 -6.14 -0.52 18.77
C GLY A 10 -6.56 0.92 18.46
N LEU A 11 -7.70 1.36 19.00
CA LEU A 11 -8.18 2.73 18.88
C LEU A 11 -7.25 3.74 19.58
N GLY A 12 -6.77 3.41 20.79
CA GLY A 12 -5.80 4.22 21.51
C GLY A 12 -4.49 4.39 20.74
N LEU A 13 -3.96 3.30 20.17
CA LEU A 13 -2.78 3.32 19.32
C LEU A 13 -3.01 4.11 18.02
N LEU A 14 -4.21 4.04 17.44
CA LEU A 14 -4.60 4.85 16.29
C LEU A 14 -4.51 6.35 16.60
N PHE A 15 -5.18 6.80 17.66
CA PHE A 15 -5.17 8.21 18.06
C PHE A 15 -3.77 8.69 18.46
N ALA A 16 -3.03 7.88 19.23
CA ALA A 16 -1.66 8.20 19.63
C ALA A 16 -0.72 8.34 18.42
N GLY A 17 -0.83 7.43 17.45
CA GLY A 17 -0.05 7.49 16.22
C GLY A 17 -0.40 8.69 15.34
N VAL A 18 -1.68 9.02 15.20
CA VAL A 18 -2.12 10.24 14.48
C VAL A 18 -1.58 11.50 15.16
N ALA A 19 -1.71 11.58 16.49
CA ALA A 19 -1.17 12.70 17.28
C ALA A 19 0.36 12.81 17.15
N ALA A 20 1.08 11.68 17.12
CA ALA A 20 2.53 11.67 16.93
C ALA A 20 2.95 12.18 15.54
N VAL A 21 2.26 11.75 14.47
CA VAL A 21 2.49 12.26 13.10
C VAL A 21 2.20 13.75 13.04
N TRP A 22 1.11 14.20 13.66
CA TRP A 22 0.76 15.61 13.74
C TRP A 22 1.82 16.44 14.46
N ALA A 23 2.22 16.02 15.66
CA ALA A 23 3.23 16.69 16.48
C ALA A 23 4.60 16.73 15.77
N PHE A 24 4.98 15.65 15.08
CA PHE A 24 6.21 15.60 14.29
C PHE A 24 6.22 16.67 13.19
N ASN A 25 5.12 16.82 12.45
CA ASN A 25 5.03 17.78 11.35
C ASN A 25 4.91 19.23 11.85
N ALA A 26 4.16 19.47 12.94
CA ALA A 26 4.10 20.77 13.59
C ALA A 26 5.51 21.24 14.02
N ARG A 27 6.31 20.35 14.61
CA ARG A 27 7.71 20.63 15.00
C ARG A 27 8.64 20.89 13.80
N LYS A 28 8.29 20.41 12.61
CA LYS A 28 9.02 20.68 11.37
C LYS A 28 8.60 21.99 10.70
N GLY A 29 7.67 22.74 11.29
CA GLY A 29 7.18 24.00 10.76
C GLY A 29 6.27 23.84 9.54
N VAL A 30 5.66 22.66 9.36
CA VAL A 30 4.64 22.46 8.31
C VAL A 30 3.43 23.31 8.64
N ASP A 31 2.96 24.12 7.69
CA ASP A 31 1.79 24.97 7.89
C ASP A 31 0.51 24.13 7.92
N LEU A 32 0.01 23.91 9.13
CA LEU A 32 -1.21 23.15 9.40
C LEU A 32 -2.47 23.99 9.27
N SER A 33 -2.39 25.26 8.88
CA SER A 33 -3.59 26.11 8.72
C SER A 33 -4.39 25.73 7.47
N THR A 34 -3.71 25.27 6.41
CA THR A 34 -4.34 24.99 5.12
C THR A 34 -4.96 23.60 5.05
N LEU A 35 -6.12 23.50 4.38
CA LEU A 35 -6.85 22.24 4.20
C LEU A 35 -6.03 21.13 3.50
N PRO A 36 -5.26 21.40 2.42
CA PRO A 36 -4.46 20.36 1.77
C PRO A 36 -3.40 19.73 2.67
N HIS A 37 -2.75 20.51 3.53
CA HIS A 37 -1.77 19.98 4.49
C HIS A 37 -2.46 19.12 5.56
N LYS A 38 -3.59 19.57 6.12
CA LYS A 38 -4.37 18.75 7.08
C LYS A 38 -4.84 17.44 6.46
N ALA A 39 -5.37 17.51 5.24
CA ALA A 39 -5.81 16.36 4.47
C ALA A 39 -4.67 15.36 4.22
N PHE A 40 -3.53 15.84 3.72
CA PHE A 40 -2.34 15.02 3.50
C PHE A 40 -1.89 14.35 4.79
N LEU A 41 -1.77 15.11 5.89
CA LEU A 41 -1.35 14.58 7.18
C LEU A 41 -2.30 13.52 7.70
N MET A 42 -3.61 13.77 7.63
CA MET A 42 -4.61 12.78 8.01
C MET A 42 -4.45 11.51 7.19
N LEU A 43 -4.36 11.63 5.85
CA LEU A 43 -4.19 10.48 4.96
C LEU A 43 -2.94 9.65 5.28
N THR A 44 -1.78 10.30 5.43
CA THR A 44 -0.54 9.63 5.82
C THR A 44 -0.58 9.06 7.23
N ALA A 45 -1.22 9.74 8.19
CA ALA A 45 -1.32 9.26 9.55
C ALA A 45 -2.15 7.98 9.60
N PHE A 46 -3.31 7.94 8.94
CA PHE A 46 -4.11 6.72 8.86
C PHE A 46 -3.35 5.57 8.20
N ALA A 47 -2.64 5.82 7.10
CA ALA A 47 -1.88 4.79 6.41
C ALA A 47 -0.65 4.30 7.22
N ILE A 48 0.06 5.20 7.91
CA ILE A 48 1.17 4.85 8.80
C ILE A 48 0.65 4.03 9.97
N VAL A 49 -0.36 4.52 10.68
CA VAL A 49 -0.84 3.82 11.88
C VAL A 49 -1.53 2.50 11.52
N GLY A 50 -2.34 2.48 10.46
CA GLY A 50 -2.88 1.22 9.92
C GLY A 50 -1.77 0.24 9.53
N GLY A 51 -0.69 0.74 8.92
CA GLY A 51 0.47 -0.04 8.48
C GLY A 51 1.34 -0.62 9.58
N PHE A 52 1.53 0.09 10.70
CA PHE A 52 2.39 -0.37 11.79
C PHE A 52 1.62 -1.03 12.93
N VAL A 53 0.38 -0.59 13.19
CA VAL A 53 -0.45 -1.10 14.30
C VAL A 53 -1.45 -2.12 13.78
N GLY A 54 -2.32 -1.73 12.84
CA GLY A 54 -3.40 -2.58 12.33
C GLY A 54 -2.89 -3.87 11.68
N ALA A 55 -1.75 -3.78 10.97
CA ALA A 55 -1.09 -4.91 10.32
C ALA A 55 -0.75 -6.08 11.27
N THR A 56 -0.55 -5.83 12.57
CA THR A 56 -0.20 -6.89 13.53
C THR A 56 -1.33 -7.92 13.70
N ALA A 57 -2.58 -7.47 13.79
CA ALA A 57 -3.74 -8.35 13.89
C ALA A 57 -3.96 -9.15 12.60
N TRP A 58 -3.62 -8.56 11.45
CA TRP A 58 -3.77 -9.22 10.15
C TRP A 58 -2.72 -10.31 9.92
N TRP A 59 -1.49 -10.15 10.45
CA TRP A 59 -0.45 -11.18 10.37
C TRP A 59 -0.82 -12.48 11.08
N ILE A 60 -1.63 -12.40 12.14
CA ILE A 60 -2.08 -13.54 12.93
C ILE A 60 -3.49 -14.01 12.57
N ASP A 61 -4.05 -13.52 11.45
CA ASP A 61 -5.36 -13.91 10.95
C ASP A 61 -6.51 -13.70 11.98
N HIS A 62 -6.46 -12.64 12.79
CA HIS A 62 -7.46 -12.43 13.84
C HIS A 62 -8.86 -12.18 13.23
N PRO A 63 -9.90 -12.97 13.56
CA PRO A 63 -11.21 -12.89 12.90
C PRO A 63 -11.88 -11.52 12.94
N SER A 64 -11.81 -10.84 14.10
CA SER A 64 -12.42 -9.50 14.28
C SER A 64 -11.69 -8.37 13.56
N SER A 65 -10.59 -8.65 12.85
CA SER A 65 -9.79 -7.64 12.17
C SER A 65 -10.13 -7.46 10.69
N PHE A 66 -11.07 -8.27 10.17
CA PHE A 66 -11.54 -8.22 8.79
C PHE A 66 -13.06 -8.06 8.73
N ALA A 67 -13.54 -7.27 7.77
CA ALA A 67 -14.97 -7.01 7.59
C ALA A 67 -15.72 -8.17 6.90
N TRP A 68 -15.00 -9.12 6.31
CA TRP A 68 -15.50 -10.37 5.77
C TRP A 68 -14.44 -11.46 5.95
N ASP A 69 -14.83 -12.71 5.76
CA ASP A 69 -13.90 -13.84 5.89
C ASP A 69 -12.87 -13.85 4.76
N LEU A 70 -11.59 -13.91 5.15
CA LEU A 70 -10.47 -13.94 4.22
C LEU A 70 -9.69 -15.26 4.31
N PRO A 71 -9.30 -15.83 3.16
CA PRO A 71 -8.34 -16.93 3.13
C PRO A 71 -6.99 -16.49 3.74
N PRO A 72 -6.29 -17.36 4.50
CA PRO A 72 -5.07 -16.98 5.24
C PRO A 72 -3.93 -16.37 4.42
N LEU A 73 -3.81 -16.70 3.14
CA LEU A 73 -2.80 -16.07 2.29
C LEU A 73 -3.16 -14.60 2.00
N ALA A 74 -4.44 -14.33 1.73
CA ALA A 74 -4.91 -13.00 1.38
C ALA A 74 -4.84 -12.06 2.59
N SER A 75 -5.27 -12.55 3.77
CA SER A 75 -5.15 -11.82 5.04
C SER A 75 -3.71 -11.42 5.34
N ARG A 76 -2.71 -12.28 5.07
CA ARG A 76 -1.27 -12.00 5.29
C ARG A 76 -0.62 -11.12 4.22
N LEU A 77 -1.20 -11.01 3.04
CA LEU A 77 -0.75 -10.04 2.03
C LEU A 77 -1.18 -8.60 2.38
N LEU A 78 -2.28 -8.42 3.11
CA LEU A 78 -2.73 -7.11 3.58
C LEU A 78 -1.76 -6.39 4.53
N PRO A 79 -1.17 -7.03 5.56
CA PRO A 79 -0.21 -6.36 6.42
C PRO A 79 1.10 -6.05 5.71
N ALA A 80 1.51 -6.87 4.73
CA ALA A 80 2.62 -6.53 3.85
C ALA A 80 2.34 -5.25 3.05
N ALA A 81 1.12 -5.13 2.51
CA ALA A 81 0.66 -3.90 1.86
C ALA A 81 0.66 -2.72 2.83
N ALA A 82 0.01 -2.87 3.98
CA ALA A 82 -0.13 -1.79 4.94
C ALA A 82 1.22 -1.28 5.44
N PHE A 83 2.17 -2.18 5.72
CA PHE A 83 3.52 -1.81 6.10
C PHE A 83 4.24 -1.02 4.99
N ALA A 84 4.12 -1.46 3.73
CA ALA A 84 4.69 -0.75 2.59
C ALA A 84 4.05 0.65 2.39
N PHE A 85 2.75 0.78 2.61
CA PHE A 85 2.03 2.06 2.61
C PHE A 85 2.49 2.97 3.75
N GLY A 86 2.72 2.42 4.95
CA GLY A 86 3.23 3.16 6.10
C GLY A 86 4.64 3.67 5.88
N VAL A 87 5.56 2.83 5.40
CA VAL A 87 6.94 3.25 5.07
C VAL A 87 6.94 4.33 3.98
N THR A 88 6.15 4.14 2.93
CA THR A 88 6.03 5.12 1.83
C THR A 88 5.45 6.44 2.34
N GLY A 89 4.41 6.39 3.18
CA GLY A 89 3.82 7.58 3.79
C GLY A 89 4.81 8.34 4.65
N PHE A 90 5.62 7.62 5.44
CA PHE A 90 6.69 8.23 6.21
C PHE A 90 7.74 8.91 5.32
N MET A 91 8.13 8.30 4.20
CA MET A 91 9.04 8.93 3.25
C MET A 91 8.46 10.21 2.64
N VAL A 92 7.16 10.23 2.35
CA VAL A 92 6.46 11.42 1.83
C VAL A 92 6.42 12.52 2.88
N LEU A 93 6.18 12.18 4.15
CA LEU A 93 6.24 13.16 5.25
C LEU A 93 7.62 13.80 5.42
N LEU A 94 8.69 13.05 5.16
CA LEU A 94 10.04 13.61 5.21
C LEU A 94 10.34 14.57 4.05
N ARG A 95 9.60 14.47 2.94
CA ARG A 95 9.76 15.28 1.71
C ARG A 95 8.40 15.55 1.05
N PRO A 96 7.55 16.43 1.62
CA PRO A 96 6.17 16.62 1.17
C PRO A 96 6.07 17.59 -0.02
N THR A 97 6.69 17.24 -1.15
CA THR A 97 6.54 18.02 -2.40
C THR A 97 5.20 17.73 -3.05
N ALA A 98 4.69 18.64 -3.89
CA ALA A 98 3.39 18.49 -4.55
C ALA A 98 3.25 17.15 -5.30
N SER A 99 4.26 16.77 -6.10
CA SER A 99 4.22 15.50 -6.85
C SER A 99 4.35 14.28 -5.94
N HIS A 100 5.11 14.36 -4.85
CA HIS A 100 5.31 13.24 -3.94
C HIS A 100 4.04 12.95 -3.12
N VAL A 101 3.35 14.01 -2.67
CA VAL A 101 2.03 13.91 -2.06
C VAL A 101 1.00 13.40 -3.07
N ARG A 102 0.97 13.95 -4.29
CA ARG A 102 0.07 13.50 -5.36
C ARG A 102 0.26 12.02 -5.67
N TYR A 103 1.52 11.58 -5.79
CA TYR A 103 1.90 10.18 -6.00
C TYR A 103 1.35 9.29 -4.88
N TYR A 104 1.54 9.67 -3.62
CA TYR A 104 1.08 8.89 -2.48
C TYR A 104 -0.45 8.86 -2.36
N ALA A 105 -1.10 9.99 -2.60
CA ALA A 105 -2.55 10.10 -2.62
C ALA A 105 -3.17 9.22 -3.70
N LEU A 106 -2.58 9.20 -4.89
CA LEU A 106 -3.00 8.32 -5.98
C LEU A 106 -2.75 6.85 -5.65
N MET A 107 -1.62 6.51 -5.02
CA MET A 107 -1.33 5.16 -4.55
C MET A 107 -2.45 4.63 -3.63
N ILE A 108 -2.92 5.45 -2.69
CA ILE A 108 -4.05 5.12 -1.81
C ILE A 108 -5.37 5.01 -2.58
N ALA A 109 -5.66 5.97 -3.45
CA ALA A 109 -6.89 5.96 -4.23
C ALA A 109 -6.98 4.73 -5.14
N ILE A 110 -5.89 4.31 -5.77
CA ILE A 110 -5.83 3.13 -6.64
C ILE A 110 -5.95 1.83 -5.85
N TYR A 111 -5.39 1.79 -4.64
CA TYR A 111 -5.48 0.61 -3.79
C TYR A 111 -6.90 0.41 -3.26
N LEU A 112 -7.55 1.48 -2.81
CA LEU A 112 -8.85 1.40 -2.15
C LEU A 112 -10.03 1.52 -3.12
N GLY A 113 -9.96 2.44 -4.09
CA GLY A 113 -11.08 2.84 -4.92
C GLY A 113 -11.69 1.71 -5.77
N PRO A 114 -10.91 0.99 -6.60
CA PRO A 114 -11.44 -0.09 -7.42
C PRO A 114 -12.10 -1.19 -6.59
N LEU A 115 -11.51 -1.54 -5.45
CA LEU A 115 -12.09 -2.53 -4.54
C LEU A 115 -13.37 -2.01 -3.88
N ALA A 116 -13.37 -0.77 -3.39
CA ALA A 116 -14.56 -0.17 -2.78
C ALA A 116 -15.74 -0.13 -3.77
N VAL A 117 -15.48 0.27 -5.02
CA VAL A 117 -16.48 0.24 -6.10
C VAL A 117 -16.97 -1.20 -6.35
N ALA A 118 -16.06 -2.17 -6.45
CA ALA A 118 -16.45 -3.56 -6.66
C ALA A 118 -17.28 -4.12 -5.50
N ILE A 119 -16.97 -3.75 -4.25
CA ILE A 119 -17.74 -4.13 -3.07
C ILE A 119 -19.15 -3.57 -3.15
N LEU A 120 -19.27 -2.26 -3.33
CA LEU A 120 -20.56 -1.56 -3.35
C LEU A 120 -21.49 -2.07 -4.47
N LEU A 121 -20.92 -2.41 -5.62
CA LEU A 121 -21.70 -2.85 -6.77
C LEU A 121 -22.04 -4.35 -6.75
N PHE A 122 -21.16 -5.20 -6.19
CA PHE A 122 -21.23 -6.64 -6.44
C PHE A 122 -21.06 -7.54 -5.21
N HIS A 123 -20.61 -7.04 -4.07
CA HIS A 123 -20.22 -7.90 -2.94
C HIS A 123 -20.70 -7.41 -1.56
N LEU A 124 -21.69 -6.52 -1.50
CA LEU A 124 -22.23 -6.05 -0.22
C LEU A 124 -22.85 -7.17 0.62
N ASP A 125 -23.32 -8.24 -0.01
CA ASP A 125 -23.87 -9.44 0.62
C ASP A 125 -22.84 -10.19 1.50
N ARG A 126 -21.53 -9.99 1.25
CA ARG A 126 -20.44 -10.61 2.03
C ARG A 126 -20.18 -9.93 3.37
N PHE A 127 -20.80 -8.78 3.63
CA PHE A 127 -20.52 -7.94 4.78
C PHE A 127 -21.64 -8.04 5.82
N ASP A 128 -21.26 -8.34 7.07
CA ASP A 128 -22.17 -8.36 8.21
C ASP A 128 -22.12 -7.01 8.93
N PHE A 129 -23.16 -6.19 8.75
CA PHE A 129 -23.27 -4.86 9.37
C PHE A 129 -23.53 -4.89 10.88
N ALA A 130 -23.86 -6.06 11.45
CA ALA A 130 -23.92 -6.22 12.90
C ALA A 130 -22.52 -6.28 13.54
N LYS A 131 -21.48 -6.66 12.78
CA LYS A 131 -20.10 -6.67 13.27
C LYS A 131 -19.52 -5.26 13.25
N PRO A 132 -18.94 -4.75 14.36
CA PRO A 132 -18.38 -3.38 14.41
C PRO A 132 -17.28 -3.07 13.38
N ILE A 133 -16.53 -4.09 12.95
CA ILE A 133 -15.44 -3.95 11.97
C ILE A 133 -15.97 -3.56 10.58
N THR A 134 -17.19 -3.95 10.22
CA THR A 134 -17.80 -3.66 8.92
C THR A 134 -18.05 -2.16 8.69
N PRO A 135 -18.81 -1.45 9.53
CA PRO A 135 -18.97 -0.01 9.38
C PRO A 135 -17.65 0.74 9.57
N ALA A 136 -16.75 0.26 10.44
CA ALA A 136 -15.42 0.86 10.61
C ALA A 136 -14.58 0.77 9.32
N PHE A 137 -14.62 -0.36 8.61
CA PHE A 137 -13.96 -0.53 7.31
C PHE A 137 -14.44 0.52 6.31
N PHE A 138 -15.76 0.69 6.12
CA PHE A 138 -16.28 1.69 5.19
C PHE A 138 -15.99 3.13 5.64
N ALA A 139 -16.06 3.40 6.94
CA ALA A 139 -15.75 4.71 7.52
C ALA A 139 -14.28 5.11 7.36
N VAL A 140 -13.37 4.16 7.14
CA VAL A 140 -11.96 4.43 6.81
C VAL A 140 -11.76 4.47 5.30
N VAL A 141 -12.24 3.47 4.58
CA VAL A 141 -12.00 3.29 3.14
C VAL A 141 -12.59 4.42 2.32
N ALA A 142 -13.84 4.83 2.59
CA ALA A 142 -14.50 5.86 1.79
C ALA A 142 -13.82 7.24 1.94
N PRO A 143 -13.57 7.77 3.16
CA PRO A 143 -12.85 9.03 3.30
C PRO A 143 -11.43 8.98 2.75
N MET A 144 -10.67 7.90 2.98
CA MET A 144 -9.31 7.79 2.45
C MET A 144 -9.29 7.78 0.91
N THR A 145 -10.26 7.12 0.28
CA THR A 145 -10.39 7.09 -1.19
C THR A 145 -10.73 8.48 -1.72
N ILE A 146 -11.75 9.14 -1.16
CA ILE A 146 -12.19 10.48 -1.59
C ILE A 146 -11.06 11.49 -1.39
N LEU A 147 -10.39 11.45 -0.23
CA LEU A 147 -9.29 12.34 0.09
C LEU A 147 -8.07 12.10 -0.79
N GLY A 148 -7.77 10.82 -1.07
CA GLY A 148 -6.71 10.41 -2.00
C GLY A 148 -6.96 10.95 -3.41
N LEU A 149 -8.18 10.80 -3.93
CA LEU A 149 -8.56 11.35 -5.24
C LEU A 149 -8.49 12.88 -5.27
N TRP A 150 -9.02 13.54 -4.23
CA TRP A 150 -8.99 15.00 -4.14
C TRP A 150 -7.56 15.55 -4.09
N LEU A 151 -6.69 14.99 -3.24
CA LEU A 151 -5.27 15.37 -3.17
C LEU A 151 -4.51 15.03 -4.46
N ALA A 152 -4.91 13.96 -5.17
CA ALA A 152 -4.30 13.61 -6.44
C ALA A 152 -4.62 14.62 -7.56
N ILE A 153 -5.72 15.38 -7.44
CA ILE A 153 -6.15 16.38 -8.42
C ILE A 153 -5.71 17.79 -8.00
N ALA A 154 -5.75 18.11 -6.70
CA ALA A 154 -5.55 19.46 -6.19
C ALA A 154 -4.51 19.54 -5.05
N PRO A 155 -3.23 19.16 -5.27
CA PRO A 155 -2.16 19.25 -4.27
C PRO A 155 -1.65 20.70 -4.09
N ARG A 156 -2.54 21.67 -3.83
CA ARG A 156 -2.19 23.09 -3.74
C ARG A 156 -1.49 23.42 -2.41
N GLY A 157 -0.57 24.39 -2.46
CA GLY A 157 0.12 24.92 -1.28
C GLY A 157 1.33 24.12 -0.80
N LEU A 158 1.65 23.00 -1.45
CA LEU A 158 2.82 22.18 -1.12
C LEU A 158 4.08 22.70 -1.79
N SER A 159 5.24 22.43 -1.20
CA SER A 159 6.53 22.86 -1.73
C SER A 159 6.81 22.27 -3.11
N ALA A 160 7.48 23.05 -3.96
CA ALA A 160 8.03 22.58 -5.22
C ALA A 160 9.15 21.56 -4.99
N GLU A 161 9.38 20.69 -5.98
CA GLU A 161 10.54 19.79 -6.00
C GLU A 161 11.85 20.57 -6.16
N LYS A 162 12.93 20.02 -5.59
CA LYS A 162 14.26 20.59 -5.79
C LYS A 162 14.80 20.25 -7.18
N PRO A 163 15.69 21.09 -7.76
CA PRO A 163 16.41 20.75 -8.98
C PRO A 163 17.10 19.38 -8.84
N GLY A 164 16.84 18.47 -9.78
CA GLY A 164 17.34 17.09 -9.77
C GLY A 164 16.39 16.03 -9.20
N GLU A 165 15.41 16.39 -8.37
CA GLU A 165 14.38 15.45 -7.88
C GLU A 165 13.41 15.04 -9.00
N SER A 166 13.15 15.97 -9.92
CA SER A 166 12.34 15.75 -11.13
C SER A 166 13.13 15.18 -12.31
N ALA A 167 14.44 14.93 -12.15
CA ALA A 167 15.23 14.35 -13.23
C ALA A 167 14.86 12.88 -13.43
N PRO A 168 14.89 12.35 -14.67
CA PRO A 168 14.67 10.93 -14.89
C PRO A 168 15.71 10.08 -14.16
N PRO A 169 15.32 8.94 -13.56
CA PRO A 169 16.28 8.00 -12.96
C PRO A 169 17.12 7.32 -14.05
N ALA A 170 18.18 6.62 -13.62
CA ALA A 170 19.06 5.89 -14.52
C ALA A 170 18.28 4.89 -15.41
N ARG A 171 18.71 4.71 -16.66
CA ARG A 171 18.04 3.84 -17.65
C ARG A 171 17.69 2.44 -17.12
N PRO A 172 18.57 1.73 -16.36
CA PRO A 172 18.23 0.42 -15.80
C PRO A 172 17.04 0.46 -14.84
N VAL A 173 16.95 1.51 -14.01
CA VAL A 173 15.82 1.71 -13.08
C VAL A 173 14.54 1.98 -13.85
N ARG A 174 14.59 2.82 -14.90
CA ARG A 174 13.42 3.09 -15.77
C ARG A 174 12.91 1.83 -16.46
N ALA A 175 13.83 1.01 -16.97
CA ALA A 175 13.50 -0.27 -17.59
C ALA A 175 12.86 -1.23 -16.58
N PHE A 176 13.44 -1.36 -15.40
CA PHE A 176 12.90 -2.18 -14.31
C PHE A 176 11.49 -1.76 -13.89
N LEU A 177 11.26 -0.46 -13.68
CA LEU A 177 9.95 0.08 -13.35
C LEU A 177 8.93 -0.14 -14.48
N SER A 178 9.36 -0.08 -15.74
CA SER A 178 8.49 -0.37 -16.88
C SER A 178 8.09 -1.85 -16.93
N ILE A 179 9.02 -2.77 -16.63
CA ILE A 179 8.72 -4.21 -16.53
C ILE A 179 7.70 -4.46 -15.42
N ILE A 180 7.89 -3.86 -14.24
CA ILE A 180 6.95 -3.94 -13.12
C ILE A 180 5.57 -3.43 -13.53
N ALA A 181 5.50 -2.25 -14.18
CA ALA A 181 4.25 -1.68 -14.66
C ALA A 181 3.47 -2.64 -15.58
N VAL A 182 4.15 -3.29 -16.52
CA VAL A 182 3.52 -4.22 -17.46
C VAL A 182 3.13 -5.54 -16.76
N VAL A 183 4.08 -6.19 -16.09
CA VAL A 183 3.86 -7.53 -15.51
C VAL A 183 2.78 -7.48 -14.44
N PHE A 184 2.89 -6.56 -13.47
CA PHE A 184 1.88 -6.44 -12.42
C PHE A 184 0.58 -5.82 -12.93
N GLY A 185 0.62 -4.99 -13.99
CA GLY A 185 -0.59 -4.45 -14.61
C GLY A 185 -1.43 -5.56 -15.25
N LEU A 186 -0.80 -6.43 -16.05
CA LEU A 186 -1.48 -7.59 -16.65
C LEU A 186 -2.00 -8.55 -15.57
N TRP A 187 -1.20 -8.82 -14.54
CA TRP A 187 -1.61 -9.69 -13.43
C TRP A 187 -2.79 -9.10 -12.65
N ALA A 188 -2.77 -7.80 -12.37
CA ALA A 188 -3.88 -7.10 -11.73
C ALA A 188 -5.16 -7.21 -12.55
N ILE A 189 -5.09 -6.93 -13.85
CA ILE A 189 -6.25 -7.01 -14.74
C ILE A 189 -6.83 -8.44 -14.74
N ALA A 190 -5.98 -9.46 -14.84
CA ALA A 190 -6.41 -10.86 -14.84
C ALA A 190 -7.16 -11.24 -13.55
N LEU A 191 -6.60 -10.90 -12.37
CA LEU A 191 -7.21 -11.20 -11.07
C LEU A 191 -8.45 -10.35 -10.76
N PHE A 192 -8.49 -9.12 -11.24
CA PHE A 192 -9.64 -8.24 -10.99
C PHE A 192 -10.85 -8.68 -11.81
N ALA A 193 -10.61 -9.15 -13.04
CA ALA A 193 -11.64 -9.61 -13.96
C ALA A 193 -12.21 -10.98 -13.58
N SER A 194 -11.39 -11.92 -13.11
CA SER A 194 -11.83 -13.28 -12.78
C SER A 194 -11.01 -13.91 -11.66
N ASP A 195 -11.69 -14.75 -10.88
CA ASP A 195 -11.13 -15.67 -9.88
C ASP A 195 -10.83 -17.06 -10.45
N GLN A 196 -11.15 -17.29 -11.73
CA GLN A 196 -10.91 -18.55 -12.43
C GLN A 196 -9.89 -18.31 -13.56
N GLY A 197 -9.00 -19.28 -13.76
CA GLY A 197 -8.09 -19.23 -14.90
C GLY A 197 -7.28 -20.50 -15.09
N PRO A 198 -6.47 -20.56 -16.17
CA PRO A 198 -5.81 -21.77 -16.62
C PRO A 198 -4.74 -22.32 -15.67
N THR A 199 -4.32 -21.55 -14.66
CA THR A 199 -3.29 -21.99 -13.71
C THR A 199 -3.59 -21.58 -12.27
N LYS A 200 -3.49 -22.55 -11.36
CA LYS A 200 -3.62 -22.31 -9.91
C LYS A 200 -2.46 -21.48 -9.31
N LEU A 201 -1.42 -21.22 -10.10
CA LEU A 201 -0.30 -20.36 -9.67
C LEU A 201 -0.68 -18.88 -9.62
N VAL A 202 -1.55 -18.44 -10.55
CA VAL A 202 -2.07 -17.07 -10.61
C VAL A 202 -3.39 -16.99 -9.84
N TRP A 203 -4.33 -17.89 -10.12
CA TRP A 203 -5.65 -17.91 -9.50
C TRP A 203 -5.65 -18.82 -8.27
N VAL A 204 -5.20 -18.27 -7.14
CA VAL A 204 -5.06 -19.01 -5.87
C VAL A 204 -6.40 -19.17 -5.13
N TRP A 205 -7.41 -18.37 -5.46
CA TRP A 205 -8.71 -18.32 -4.77
C TRP A 205 -9.89 -18.59 -5.72
N PRO A 206 -9.99 -19.78 -6.33
CA PRO A 206 -11.10 -20.11 -7.21
C PRO A 206 -12.43 -20.12 -6.43
N GLY A 207 -13.45 -19.43 -6.95
CA GLY A 207 -14.76 -19.29 -6.33
C GLY A 207 -14.86 -18.11 -5.33
N ASP A 208 -13.78 -17.34 -5.16
CA ASP A 208 -13.75 -16.14 -4.32
C ASP A 208 -13.27 -14.92 -5.08
N LEU A 209 -14.20 -14.34 -5.84
CA LEU A 209 -13.97 -13.15 -6.67
C LEU A 209 -13.67 -11.89 -5.85
N LEU A 210 -14.25 -11.75 -4.65
CA LEU A 210 -13.94 -10.62 -3.78
C LEU A 210 -12.48 -10.68 -3.33
N THR A 211 -12.01 -11.84 -2.89
CA THR A 211 -10.60 -12.03 -2.51
C THR A 211 -9.67 -11.85 -3.72
N SER A 212 -10.03 -12.37 -4.90
CA SER A 212 -9.22 -12.15 -6.11
C SER A 212 -9.09 -10.67 -6.46
N ARG A 213 -10.17 -9.88 -6.37
CA ARG A 213 -10.16 -8.43 -6.58
C ARG A 213 -9.39 -7.66 -5.51
N LEU A 214 -9.51 -8.06 -4.24
CA LEU A 214 -8.70 -7.51 -3.14
C LEU A 214 -7.21 -7.69 -3.41
N ILE A 215 -6.82 -8.86 -3.91
CA ILE A 215 -5.42 -9.12 -4.20
C ILE A 215 -5.01 -8.46 -5.52
N ALA A 216 -5.91 -8.27 -6.47
CA ALA A 216 -5.64 -7.58 -7.73
C ALA A 216 -5.30 -6.09 -7.56
N VAL A 217 -5.87 -5.41 -6.57
CA VAL A 217 -5.53 -3.99 -6.34
C VAL A 217 -4.10 -3.80 -5.85
N MET A 218 -3.48 -4.80 -5.22
CA MET A 218 -2.07 -4.76 -4.79
C MET A 218 -1.08 -4.62 -5.97
N PRO A 219 -1.04 -5.55 -6.96
CA PRO A 219 -0.21 -5.41 -8.15
C PRO A 219 -0.66 -4.23 -9.01
N LEU A 220 -1.94 -3.83 -9.00
CA LEU A 220 -2.39 -2.62 -9.70
C LEU A 220 -1.71 -1.36 -9.14
N THR A 221 -1.63 -1.26 -7.81
CA THR A 221 -0.92 -0.18 -7.14
C THR A 221 0.57 -0.18 -7.47
N LEU A 222 1.24 -1.34 -7.40
CA LEU A 222 2.65 -1.46 -7.77
C LEU A 222 2.88 -1.09 -9.24
N ALA A 223 2.00 -1.53 -10.14
CA ALA A 223 2.10 -1.24 -11.56
C ALA A 223 1.95 0.26 -11.84
N THR A 224 0.93 0.89 -11.25
CA THR A 224 0.64 2.31 -11.50
C THR A 224 1.71 3.21 -10.90
N THR A 225 2.14 2.93 -9.66
CA THR A 225 3.23 3.68 -9.03
C THR A 225 4.53 3.54 -9.81
N ALA A 226 4.84 2.33 -10.29
CA ALA A 226 6.01 2.10 -11.13
C ALA A 226 5.91 2.86 -12.46
N ALA A 227 4.75 2.90 -13.10
CA ALA A 227 4.54 3.63 -14.35
C ALA A 227 4.74 5.14 -14.20
N ILE A 228 4.20 5.73 -13.12
CA ILE A 228 4.24 7.18 -12.85
C ILE A 228 5.64 7.64 -12.42
N SER A 229 6.38 6.79 -11.71
CA SER A 229 7.68 7.16 -11.16
C SER A 229 8.84 7.12 -12.16
N ARG A 230 8.62 6.69 -13.41
CA ARG A 230 9.68 6.48 -14.42
C ARG A 230 10.43 7.72 -14.84
N ASP A 231 9.87 8.90 -14.59
CA ASP A 231 10.43 10.17 -15.06
C ASP A 231 10.85 11.09 -13.91
N SER A 232 10.77 10.64 -12.66
CA SER A 232 11.24 11.38 -11.47
C SER A 232 12.09 10.48 -10.58
N ALA A 233 13.33 10.89 -10.32
CA ALA A 233 14.26 10.18 -9.44
C ALA A 233 13.73 10.08 -8.00
N LEU A 234 13.04 11.13 -7.50
CA LEU A 234 12.39 11.11 -6.20
C LEU A 234 11.32 10.03 -6.14
N LEU A 235 10.37 10.05 -7.09
CA LEU A 235 9.27 9.07 -7.11
C LEU A 235 9.78 7.66 -7.37
N ALA A 236 10.81 7.48 -8.21
CA ALA A 236 11.41 6.19 -8.49
C ALA A 236 12.04 5.59 -7.23
N ARG A 237 12.76 6.40 -6.45
CA ARG A 237 13.34 5.95 -5.17
C ARG A 237 12.24 5.52 -4.20
N THR A 238 11.18 6.30 -4.08
CA THR A 238 10.03 5.97 -3.23
C THR A 238 9.35 4.68 -3.70
N THR A 239 9.16 4.52 -5.01
CA THR A 239 8.55 3.31 -5.60
C THR A 239 9.43 2.07 -5.38
N LEU A 240 10.75 2.19 -5.52
CA LEU A 240 11.67 1.08 -5.22
C LEU A 240 11.61 0.67 -3.76
N VAL A 241 11.45 1.61 -2.82
CA VAL A 241 11.26 1.27 -1.39
C VAL A 241 9.92 0.57 -1.20
N LEU A 242 8.83 1.09 -1.79
CA LEU A 242 7.52 0.44 -1.79
C LEU A 242 7.62 -1.00 -2.28
N ILE A 243 8.22 -1.24 -3.45
CA ILE A 243 8.39 -2.58 -4.05
C ILE A 243 9.27 -3.47 -3.17
N ALA A 244 10.36 -2.95 -2.60
CA ALA A 244 11.25 -3.73 -1.75
C ALA A 244 10.54 -4.18 -0.46
N VAL A 245 9.88 -3.26 0.23
CA VAL A 245 9.16 -3.53 1.49
C VAL A 245 7.99 -4.46 1.23
N TYR A 246 7.19 -4.17 0.21
CA TYR A 246 6.07 -5.02 -0.18
C TYR A 246 6.55 -6.40 -0.60
N GLY A 247 7.62 -6.47 -1.40
CA GLY A 247 8.17 -7.72 -1.92
C GLY A 247 8.64 -8.67 -0.83
N VAL A 248 9.35 -8.15 0.18
CA VAL A 248 9.76 -8.91 1.36
C VAL A 248 8.52 -9.38 2.15
N GLY A 249 7.56 -8.50 2.39
CA GLY A 249 6.33 -8.85 3.11
C GLY A 249 5.49 -9.90 2.36
N GLY A 250 5.35 -9.78 1.05
CA GLY A 250 4.61 -10.72 0.21
C GLY A 250 5.26 -12.08 0.14
N ALA A 251 6.60 -12.12 0.05
CA ALA A 251 7.35 -13.37 0.16
C ALA A 251 7.16 -14.02 1.54
N ALA A 252 7.26 -13.25 2.63
CA ALA A 252 7.02 -13.74 3.98
C ALA A 252 5.60 -14.30 4.15
N ALA A 253 4.58 -13.59 3.66
CA ALA A 253 3.18 -14.04 3.67
C ALA A 253 3.01 -15.39 2.95
N GLY A 254 3.64 -15.55 1.78
CA GLY A 254 3.63 -16.81 1.04
C GLY A 254 4.39 -17.94 1.75
N LEU A 255 5.55 -17.66 2.34
CA LEU A 255 6.32 -18.66 3.09
C LEU A 255 5.60 -19.11 4.37
N MET A 256 4.84 -18.22 5.02
CA MET A 256 4.02 -18.56 6.18
C MET A 256 2.93 -19.60 5.88
N ASN A 257 2.56 -19.84 4.61
CA ASN A 257 1.68 -20.98 4.29
C ASN A 257 2.32 -22.32 4.67
N ALA A 258 3.64 -22.46 4.53
CA ALA A 258 4.33 -23.69 4.88
C ALA A 258 4.22 -24.01 6.38
N VAL A 259 4.27 -22.96 7.23
CA VAL A 259 4.08 -23.08 8.69
C VAL A 259 2.67 -23.62 9.02
N ALA A 260 1.68 -23.30 8.20
CA ALA A 260 0.31 -23.78 8.34
C ALA A 260 0.05 -25.13 7.64
N GLY A 261 1.09 -25.83 7.18
CA GLY A 261 0.95 -27.09 6.44
C GLY A 261 0.31 -26.95 5.06
N LYS A 262 0.26 -25.73 4.51
CA LYS A 262 -0.33 -25.43 3.20
C LYS A 262 0.74 -25.30 2.11
N PRO A 263 0.42 -25.55 0.84
CA PRO A 263 1.34 -25.32 -0.27
C PRO A 263 1.83 -23.86 -0.31
N ILE A 264 3.11 -23.69 -0.58
CA ILE A 264 3.70 -22.37 -0.82
C ILE A 264 3.19 -21.86 -2.18
N PRO A 265 2.64 -20.64 -2.26
CA PRO A 265 2.23 -20.04 -3.52
C PRO A 265 3.47 -19.56 -4.28
N ILE A 266 4.16 -20.48 -4.96
CA ILE A 266 5.50 -20.26 -5.53
C ILE A 266 5.55 -19.03 -6.43
N LEU A 267 4.55 -18.80 -7.28
CA LEU A 267 4.53 -17.62 -8.15
C LEU A 267 4.48 -16.31 -7.36
N TYR A 268 3.68 -16.24 -6.29
CA TYR A 268 3.60 -15.06 -5.43
C TYR A 268 4.93 -14.82 -4.71
N VAL A 269 5.52 -15.87 -4.12
CA VAL A 269 6.82 -15.75 -3.44
C VAL A 269 7.92 -15.34 -4.41
N ALA A 270 7.98 -15.96 -5.59
CA ALA A 270 8.99 -15.67 -6.60
C ALA A 270 8.83 -14.26 -7.19
N ALA A 271 7.62 -13.85 -7.53
CA ALA A 271 7.37 -12.53 -8.10
C ALA A 271 7.61 -11.42 -7.05
N PHE A 272 6.96 -11.47 -5.89
CA PHE A 272 7.14 -10.45 -4.86
C PHE A 272 8.56 -10.44 -4.31
N GLY A 273 9.12 -11.61 -3.99
CA GLY A 273 10.49 -11.73 -3.50
C GLY A 273 11.53 -11.28 -4.53
N GLY A 274 11.41 -11.75 -5.78
CA GLY A 274 12.34 -11.41 -6.86
C GLY A 274 12.34 -9.92 -7.20
N PHE A 275 11.16 -9.33 -7.45
CA PHE A 275 11.06 -7.89 -7.71
C PHE A 275 11.47 -7.06 -6.47
N GLY A 276 11.14 -7.51 -5.26
CA GLY A 276 11.54 -6.86 -4.01
C GLY A 276 13.06 -6.81 -3.83
N LEU A 277 13.75 -7.94 -4.05
CA LEU A 277 15.21 -8.02 -3.97
C LEU A 277 15.90 -7.17 -5.03
N LEU A 278 15.39 -7.18 -6.28
CA LEU A 278 15.92 -6.32 -7.34
C LEU A 278 15.71 -4.83 -7.02
N ALA A 279 14.57 -4.45 -6.45
CA ALA A 279 14.33 -3.08 -6.03
C ALA A 279 15.30 -2.64 -4.91
N ALA A 280 15.53 -3.51 -3.92
CA ALA A 280 16.53 -3.28 -2.88
C ALA A 280 17.95 -3.15 -3.45
N TRP A 281 18.31 -3.98 -4.44
CA TRP A 281 19.58 -3.90 -5.14
C TRP A 281 19.79 -2.54 -5.85
N PHE A 282 18.78 -2.05 -6.57
CA PHE A 282 18.84 -0.72 -7.20
C PHE A 282 19.00 0.41 -6.16
N LEU A 283 18.33 0.30 -5.01
CA LEU A 283 18.49 1.27 -3.92
C LEU A 283 19.91 1.27 -3.33
N MET A 284 20.52 0.10 -3.17
CA MET A 284 21.88 -0.02 -2.61
C MET A 284 22.95 0.50 -3.57
N THR A 285 22.85 0.14 -4.85
CA THR A 285 23.83 0.54 -5.88
C THR A 285 23.75 2.03 -6.21
N GLY A 286 22.55 2.61 -6.25
CA GLY A 286 22.35 4.05 -6.45
C GLY A 286 22.97 4.92 -5.34
N ARG A 287 22.98 4.44 -4.09
CA ARG A 287 23.64 5.15 -2.97
C ARG A 287 25.16 5.16 -3.08
N ARG A 288 25.75 4.08 -3.60
CA ARG A 288 27.21 3.98 -3.77
C ARG A 288 27.72 4.94 -4.84
N ALA A 289 27.00 5.05 -5.96
CA ALA A 289 27.37 5.98 -7.02
C ALA A 289 27.36 7.45 -6.55
N ALA A 290 26.38 7.85 -5.74
CA ALA A 290 26.29 9.22 -5.22
C ALA A 290 27.39 9.56 -4.19
N LYS A 291 27.89 8.58 -3.43
CA LYS A 291 28.99 8.79 -2.47
C LYS A 291 30.36 8.95 -3.13
N ASN A 292 30.55 8.38 -4.31
CA ASN A 292 31.83 8.43 -5.03
C ASN A 292 31.99 9.70 -5.90
N GLN A 293 31.00 10.60 -5.86
CA GLN A 293 31.00 11.88 -6.60
C GLN A 293 31.22 13.09 -5.67
N VAL A 294 31.47 12.85 -4.38
CA VAL A 294 31.81 13.84 -3.35
C VAL A 294 33.24 13.56 -2.90
#